data_AF-A0A0B5E3C9-F1
#
_entry.id   AF-A0A0B5E3C9-F1
#
_cell.length_a   1.000
_cell.length_b   1.000
_cell.length_c   1.000
_cell.angle_alpha   90.00
_cell.angle_beta   90.00
_cell.angle_gamma   90.00
#
_symmetry.space_group_name_H-M   'P 1'
#
loop_
_entity.id
_entity.type
_entity.pdbx_description
1 polymer ?
#
loop_
_entity_poly.entity_id
_entity_poly.type
_entity_poly.pdbx_seq_one_letter_code
_entity_poly.pdbx_strand_id
1 'polypeptide(L)'
;DKSTTRTDNTLLERQRGITIQTAITSFQWKNTKVNIIDTPGHMDFLAEVYRSLSVLDGAILLISAKDGVQAQTRILFHALRKMGIPTIFFINKIDQNGIDLSTVYQDIKEKLSAEIVIKQKVELYPNMCVTNFT
;
A
#
# COMPACT_ATOMS: atom_id res chain seq x y z
N ASP A 1 -10.42 1.40 -22.17
CA ASP A 1 -10.96 1.55 -20.81
C ASP A 1 -10.40 2.77 -20.10
N LYS A 2 -11.29 3.71 -19.76
CA LYS A 2 -10.93 4.97 -19.08
C LYS A 2 -10.85 4.72 -17.58
N SER A 3 -9.67 4.34 -17.09
CA SER A 3 -9.37 4.39 -15.65
C SER A 3 -9.41 5.85 -15.20
N THR A 4 -10.35 6.20 -14.32
CA THR A 4 -10.48 7.54 -13.73
C THR A 4 -10.09 7.47 -12.26
N THR A 5 -8.79 7.42 -11.99
CA THR A 5 -8.25 7.59 -10.65
C THR A 5 -8.46 9.05 -10.23
N ARG A 6 -9.22 9.29 -9.15
CA ARG A 6 -9.56 10.64 -8.67
C ARG A 6 -8.37 11.41 -8.04
N THR A 7 -7.20 10.79 -7.93
CA THR A 7 -6.01 11.36 -7.28
C THR A 7 -4.90 11.80 -8.25
N ASP A 8 -5.00 11.53 -9.56
CA ASP A 8 -3.99 11.93 -10.55
C ASP A 8 -4.37 13.29 -11.17
N ASN A 9 -4.01 14.40 -10.51
CA ASN A 9 -4.48 15.73 -10.85
C ASN A 9 -3.60 16.47 -11.88
N THR A 10 -2.37 15.99 -12.15
CA THR A 10 -1.49 16.60 -13.17
C THR A 10 -1.24 15.71 -14.39
N LEU A 11 -1.12 16.32 -15.57
CA LEU A 11 -0.83 15.63 -16.84
C LEU A 11 0.45 14.78 -16.77
N LEU A 12 1.41 15.20 -15.96
CA LEU A 12 2.70 14.52 -15.77
C LEU A 12 2.57 13.23 -14.94
N GLU A 13 1.73 13.23 -13.89
CA GLU A 13 1.40 12.03 -13.09
C GLU A 13 0.74 10.97 -13.97
N ARG A 14 -0.22 11.38 -14.80
CA ARG A 14 -0.89 10.47 -15.75
C ARG A 14 0.03 9.90 -16.81
N GLN A 15 0.98 10.70 -17.31
CA GLN A 15 1.97 10.23 -18.29
C GLN A 15 2.98 9.24 -17.71
N ARG A 16 3.32 9.37 -16.43
CA ARG A 16 4.34 8.53 -15.77
C ARG A 16 3.76 7.39 -14.94
N GLY A 17 2.45 7.39 -14.66
CA GLY A 17 1.79 6.38 -13.84
C GLY A 17 2.26 6.36 -12.38
N ILE A 18 2.73 7.49 -11.87
CA ILE A 18 3.23 7.66 -10.50
C ILE A 18 2.55 8.86 -9.85
N THR A 19 2.24 8.74 -8.55
CA THR A 19 1.86 9.88 -7.71
C THR A 19 3.08 10.77 -7.49
N ILE A 20 2.99 12.04 -7.88
CA ILE A 20 4.09 13.02 -7.76
C ILE A 20 3.83 13.95 -6.57
N GLN A 21 2.57 14.32 -6.32
CA GLN A 21 2.18 15.15 -5.18
C GLN A 21 1.36 14.39 -4.16
N THR A 22 1.58 14.69 -2.88
CA THR A 22 0.79 14.09 -1.81
C THR A 22 -0.68 14.54 -1.89
N ALA A 23 -1.60 13.62 -2.16
CA ALA A 23 -3.03 13.93 -2.24
C ALA A 23 -3.73 13.64 -0.91
N ILE A 24 -4.54 14.59 -0.43
CA ILE A 24 -5.34 14.43 0.79
C ILE A 24 -6.79 14.22 0.41
N THR A 25 -7.38 13.11 0.85
CA THR A 25 -8.81 12.82 0.69
C THR A 25 -9.44 12.52 2.04
N SER A 26 -10.54 13.21 2.36
CA SER A 26 -11.28 13.00 3.60
C SER A 26 -12.62 12.32 3.34
N PHE A 27 -13.01 11.39 4.21
CA PHE A 27 -14.35 10.81 4.22
C PHE A 27 -14.80 10.51 5.66
N GLN A 28 -16.10 10.25 5.83
CA GLN A 28 -16.70 9.87 7.11
C GLN A 28 -17.03 8.38 7.09
N TRP A 29 -16.64 7.65 8.13
CA TRP A 29 -16.98 6.25 8.31
C TRP A 29 -17.40 5.99 9.75
N LYS A 30 -18.63 5.50 9.97
CA LYS A 30 -19.16 5.16 11.31
C LYS A 30 -18.86 6.23 12.38
N ASN A 31 -19.23 7.48 12.09
CA ASN A 31 -19.01 8.65 12.97
C ASN A 31 -17.53 9.01 13.23
N THR A 32 -16.61 8.52 12.41
CA THR A 32 -15.18 8.83 12.46
C THR A 32 -14.76 9.51 11.15
N LYS A 33 -14.13 10.67 11.26
CA LYS A 33 -13.50 11.34 10.12
C LYS A 33 -12.17 10.66 9.81
N VAL A 34 -12.03 10.14 8.60
CA VAL A 34 -10.79 9.54 8.11
C VAL A 34 -10.17 10.46 7.08
N ASN A 35 -8.89 10.78 7.25
CA ASN A 35 -8.10 11.52 6.27
C ASN A 35 -7.04 10.58 5.69
N ILE A 36 -7.12 10.33 4.39
CA ILE A 36 -6.10 9.59 3.66
C ILE A 36 -5.09 10.59 3.12
N ILE A 37 -3.82 10.32 3.39
CA ILE A 37 -2.68 11.01 2.79
C ILE A 37 -2.03 10.00 1.83
N ASP A 38 -2.22 10.22 0.53
CA ASP A 38 -1.60 9.40 -0.52
C ASP A 38 -0.23 9.98 -0.86
N THR A 39 0.84 9.30 -0.44
CA THR A 39 2.22 9.78 -0.61
C THR A 39 2.83 9.27 -1.92
N PRO A 40 3.67 10.06 -2.60
CA PRO A 40 4.46 9.60 -3.75
C PRO A 40 5.26 8.32 -3.46
N GLY A 41 5.19 7.33 -4.36
CA GLY A 41 5.89 6.06 -4.21
C GLY A 41 7.32 6.03 -4.78
N HIS A 42 7.77 7.12 -5.41
CA HIS A 42 9.06 7.18 -6.10
C HIS A 42 10.17 7.79 -5.22
N MET A 43 11.41 7.29 -5.33
CA MET A 43 12.55 7.68 -4.47
C MET A 43 12.87 9.17 -4.52
N ASP A 44 12.66 9.80 -5.67
CA ASP A 44 12.92 11.24 -5.86
C ASP A 44 12.07 12.13 -4.95
N PHE A 45 10.99 11.60 -4.35
CA PHE A 45 10.06 12.34 -3.48
C PHE A 45 10.16 11.91 -2.02
N LEU A 46 11.24 11.24 -1.63
CA LEU A 46 11.41 10.71 -0.28
C LEU A 46 11.27 11.81 0.80
N ALA A 47 11.78 13.02 0.55
CA ALA A 47 11.62 14.16 1.46
C ALA A 47 10.15 14.52 1.73
N GLU A 48 9.30 14.42 0.71
CA GLU A 48 7.86 14.68 0.84
C GLU A 48 7.15 13.56 1.59
N VAL A 49 7.56 12.30 1.36
CA VAL A 49 7.09 11.15 2.15
C VAL A 49 7.42 11.37 3.63
N TYR A 50 8.67 11.68 3.99
CA TYR A 50 9.06 11.93 5.37
C TYR A 50 8.31 13.09 6.03
N ARG A 51 8.06 14.18 5.27
CA ARG A 51 7.24 15.30 5.76
C ARG A 51 5.80 14.86 6.03
N SER A 52 5.26 13.97 5.22
CA SER A 52 3.90 13.46 5.39
C SER A 52 3.78 12.54 6.60
N LEU A 53 4.84 11.80 6.96
CA LEU A 53 4.84 10.92 8.13
C LEU A 53 4.63 11.66 9.46
N SER A 54 5.10 12.91 9.58
CA SER A 54 5.06 13.65 10.86
C SER A 54 3.65 14.05 11.32
N VAL A 55 2.66 13.94 10.43
CA VAL A 55 1.27 14.28 10.71
C VAL A 55 0.35 13.05 10.72
N LEU A 56 0.91 11.84 10.61
CA LEU A 56 0.14 10.60 10.60
C LEU A 56 -0.05 10.03 12.00
N ASP A 57 -1.30 9.70 12.33
CA ASP A 57 -1.64 8.89 13.50
C ASP A 57 -1.38 7.39 13.26
N GLY A 58 -1.29 6.97 11.99
CA GLY A 58 -1.07 5.59 11.59
C GLY A 58 -0.77 5.48 10.10
N ALA A 59 -0.21 4.34 9.69
CA ALA A 59 0.18 4.09 8.30
C ALA A 59 -0.29 2.72 7.80
N ILE A 60 -0.62 2.66 6.51
CA ILE A 60 -0.80 1.40 5.78
C ILE A 60 0.37 1.29 4.80
N LEU A 61 1.24 0.30 5.03
CA LEU A 61 2.38 0.05 4.15
C LEU A 61 2.00 -1.02 3.12
N LEU A 62 1.88 -0.61 1.86
CA LEU A 62 1.55 -1.51 0.76
C LEU A 62 2.76 -2.31 0.31
N ILE A 63 2.57 -3.61 0.10
CA ILE A 63 3.58 -4.55 -0.38
C ILE A 63 3.00 -5.29 -1.59
N SER A 64 3.71 -5.31 -2.70
CA SER A 64 3.30 -6.08 -3.87
C SER A 64 3.53 -7.56 -3.63
N ALA A 65 2.52 -8.40 -3.83
CA ALA A 65 2.68 -9.84 -3.72
C ALA A 65 3.72 -10.36 -4.72
N LYS A 66 3.78 -9.74 -5.90
CA LYS A 66 4.74 -10.08 -6.97
C LYS A 66 6.16 -9.64 -6.66
N ASP A 67 6.32 -8.41 -6.18
CA ASP A 67 7.64 -7.79 -6.04
C ASP A 67 8.26 -8.00 -4.64
N GLY A 68 7.44 -8.41 -3.67
CA GLY A 68 7.86 -8.63 -2.29
C GLY A 68 8.34 -7.36 -1.58
N VAL A 69 9.17 -7.54 -0.56
CA VAL A 69 9.74 -6.42 0.21
C VAL A 69 10.94 -5.84 -0.54
N GLN A 70 10.77 -4.61 -0.99
CA GLN A 70 11.81 -3.83 -1.67
C GLN A 70 12.64 -3.00 -0.69
N ALA A 71 13.81 -2.53 -1.14
CA ALA A 71 14.69 -1.66 -0.34
C ALA A 71 13.97 -0.40 0.16
N GLN A 72 13.12 0.19 -0.67
CA GLN A 72 12.35 1.39 -0.35
C GLN A 72 11.32 1.12 0.76
N THR A 73 10.59 0.01 0.68
CA THR A 73 9.67 -0.46 1.73
C THR A 73 10.37 -0.60 3.08
N ARG A 74 11.62 -1.08 3.10
CA ARG A 74 12.42 -1.20 4.32
C ARG A 74 12.80 0.15 4.91
N ILE A 75 13.25 1.09 4.07
CA ILE A 75 13.61 2.45 4.50
C ILE A 75 12.37 3.16 5.09
N LEU A 76 11.23 3.06 4.42
CA LEU A 76 9.98 3.66 4.87
C LEU A 76 9.47 3.03 6.17
N PHE A 77 9.49 1.70 6.28
CA PHE A 77 9.11 1.02 7.52
C PHE A 77 10.01 1.38 8.69
N HIS A 78 11.33 1.50 8.46
CA HIS A 78 12.26 1.95 9.49
C HIS A 78 11.97 3.37 9.96
N ALA A 79 11.59 4.27 9.06
CA ALA A 79 11.14 5.62 9.40
C ALA A 79 9.89 5.61 10.28
N LEU A 80 8.85 4.87 9.86
CA LEU A 80 7.61 4.70 10.62
C LEU A 80 7.87 4.16 12.03
N ARG A 81 8.72 3.14 12.15
CA ARG A 81 9.17 2.56 13.44
C ARG A 81 9.88 3.57 14.32
N LYS A 82 10.82 4.35 13.76
CA LYS A 82 11.54 5.39 14.50
C LYS A 82 10.62 6.50 15.02
N MET A 83 9.57 6.80 14.28
CA MET A 83 8.57 7.81 14.65
C MET A 83 7.46 7.26 15.54
N GLY A 84 7.47 5.96 15.86
CA GLY A 84 6.45 5.32 16.70
C GLY A 84 5.08 5.22 16.04
N ILE A 85 5.00 5.31 14.71
CA ILE A 85 3.72 5.32 13.98
C ILE A 85 3.20 3.88 13.84
N PRO A 86 2.01 3.56 14.38
CA PRO A 86 1.38 2.25 14.19
C PRO A 86 1.19 1.95 12.70
N THR A 87 1.67 0.79 12.26
CA THR A 87 1.70 0.44 10.83
C THR A 87 1.01 -0.89 10.57
N ILE A 88 0.11 -0.92 9.58
CA ILE A 88 -0.51 -2.14 9.05
C ILE A 88 0.15 -2.47 7.70
N PHE A 89 0.59 -3.71 7.50
CA PHE A 89 1.00 -4.17 6.18
C PHE A 89 -0.20 -4.58 5.35
N PHE A 90 -0.26 -4.13 4.09
CA PHE A 90 -1.30 -4.53 3.14
C PHE A 90 -0.65 -5.13 1.89
N ILE A 91 -0.94 -6.40 1.60
CA ILE A 91 -0.39 -7.09 0.43
C ILE A 91 -1.35 -6.91 -0.75
N ASN A 92 -0.91 -6.29 -1.83
CA ASN A 92 -1.70 -6.05 -3.03
C ASN A 92 -1.27 -6.96 -4.19
N LYS A 93 -2.05 -6.92 -5.29
CA LYS A 93 -1.77 -7.68 -6.53
C LYS A 93 -1.68 -9.20 -6.33
N ILE A 94 -2.47 -9.72 -5.38
CA ILE A 94 -2.53 -11.15 -5.06
C ILE A 94 -3.16 -11.98 -6.18
N ASP A 95 -3.86 -11.34 -7.11
CA ASP A 95 -4.54 -11.93 -8.26
C ASP A 95 -3.59 -12.41 -9.37
N GLN A 96 -2.30 -12.09 -9.30
CA GLN A 96 -1.34 -12.46 -10.34
C GLN A 96 -0.98 -13.95 -10.28
N ASN A 97 -0.72 -14.54 -11.46
CA ASN A 97 -0.29 -15.93 -11.54
C ASN A 97 1.08 -16.14 -10.89
N GLY A 98 1.20 -17.25 -10.15
CA GLY A 98 2.47 -17.65 -9.52
C GLY A 98 2.77 -16.95 -8.19
N ILE A 99 1.81 -16.23 -7.61
CA ILE A 99 1.95 -15.65 -6.27
C ILE A 99 1.89 -16.75 -5.21
N ASP A 100 2.96 -16.88 -4.44
CA ASP A 100 2.97 -17.61 -3.17
C ASP A 100 3.02 -16.62 -1.99
N LEU A 101 1.87 -16.43 -1.33
CA LEU A 101 1.76 -15.55 -0.18
C LEU A 101 2.62 -16.01 1.00
N SER A 102 2.90 -17.31 1.13
CA SER A 102 3.74 -17.84 2.21
C SER A 102 5.14 -17.27 2.13
N THR A 103 5.72 -17.24 0.92
CA THR A 103 7.01 -16.60 0.65
C THR A 103 6.98 -15.10 0.96
N VAL A 104 5.90 -14.38 0.59
CA VAL A 104 5.76 -12.96 0.91
C VAL A 104 5.70 -12.71 2.43
N TYR A 105 4.98 -13.55 3.19
CA TYR A 105 4.94 -13.44 4.65
C TYR A 105 6.31 -13.68 5.28
N GLN A 106 7.06 -14.65 4.76
CA GLN A 106 8.41 -14.92 5.23
C GLN A 106 9.34 -13.73 4.94
N ASP A 107 9.22 -13.14 3.75
CA ASP A 107 9.99 -11.96 3.36
C ASP A 107 9.73 -10.76 4.27
N ILE A 108 8.46 -10.52 4.64
CA ILE A 108 8.08 -9.49 5.61
C ILE A 108 8.67 -9.77 6.99
N LYS A 109 8.64 -11.03 7.44
CA LYS A 109 9.20 -11.43 8.74
C LYS A 109 10.69 -11.17 8.82
N GLU A 110 11.43 -11.56 7.79
CA GLU A 110 12.88 -11.47 7.75
C GLU A 110 13.38 -10.03 7.55
N LYS A 111 12.72 -9.25 6.68
CA LYS A 111 13.21 -7.93 6.27
C LYS A 111 12.57 -6.76 7.01
N LEU A 112 11.38 -6.92 7.58
CA LEU A 112 10.63 -5.83 8.22
C LEU A 112 10.39 -6.11 9.71
N SER A 113 9.65 -7.16 10.07
CA SER A 113 9.33 -7.46 11.48
C SER A 113 8.93 -8.92 11.68
N ALA A 114 9.61 -9.61 12.60
CA ALA A 114 9.31 -11.00 12.93
C ALA A 114 7.95 -11.20 13.63
N GLU A 115 7.37 -10.15 14.23
CA GLU A 115 6.19 -10.20 15.10
C GLU A 115 4.87 -9.95 14.35
N ILE A 116 4.85 -10.09 13.02
CA ILE A 116 3.61 -9.90 12.26
C ILE A 116 2.55 -10.92 12.62
N VAL A 117 1.30 -10.46 12.62
CA VAL A 117 0.10 -11.30 12.78
C VAL A 117 -0.72 -11.25 11.50
N ILE A 118 -0.98 -12.40 10.90
CA ILE A 118 -1.81 -12.51 9.70
C ILE A 118 -3.27 -12.28 10.11
N LYS A 119 -3.88 -11.20 9.58
CA LYS A 119 -5.28 -10.83 9.88
C LYS A 119 -6.30 -11.43 8.93
N GLN A 120 -5.91 -11.68 7.68
CA GLN A 120 -6.78 -12.24 6.65
C GLN A 120 -6.06 -13.37 5.93
N LYS A 121 -6.75 -14.49 5.75
CA LYS A 121 -6.35 -15.55 4.83
C LYS A 121 -7.18 -15.41 3.57
N VAL A 122 -6.56 -15.57 2.41
CA VAL A 122 -7.22 -15.50 1.12
C VAL A 122 -6.91 -16.79 0.36
N GLU A 123 -7.95 -17.41 -0.19
CA GLU A 123 -7.81 -18.52 -1.13
C GLU A 123 -8.05 -17.97 -2.53
N LEU A 124 -7.05 -18.12 -3.41
CA LEU A 124 -7.18 -17.76 -4.81
C LEU A 124 -7.78 -18.95 -5.55
N TYR A 125 -9.05 -18.86 -5.93
CA TYR A 125 -9.67 -19.85 -6.79
C TYR A 125 -9.27 -19.57 -8.25
N PRO A 126 -8.61 -20.51 -8.96
CA PRO A 126 -8.13 -20.29 -10.33
C PRO A 126 -9.25 -19.99 -11.34
N ASN A 127 -10.51 -20.32 -11.00
CA ASN A 127 -11.65 -20.25 -11.90
C ASN A 127 -12.85 -19.58 -11.22
N MET A 128 -12.85 -18.26 -11.08
CA MET A 128 -14.10 -17.55 -10.82
C MET A 128 -14.85 -17.35 -12.14
N CYS A 129 -15.57 -18.38 -12.58
CA CYS A 129 -16.64 -18.19 -13.57
C CYS A 129 -17.74 -17.40 -12.87
N VAL A 130 -17.88 -16.12 -13.20
CA VAL A 130 -19.09 -15.36 -12.85
C VAL A 130 -20.19 -15.90 -13.76
N THR A 131 -20.82 -17.00 -13.37
CA THR A 131 -22.12 -17.35 -13.92
C THR A 131 -23.12 -16.35 -13.35
N ASN A 132 -23.65 -15.52 -14.24
CA ASN A 132 -24.70 -14.53 -13.97
C ASN A 132 -25.77 -15.11 -13.03
N PHE A 133 -26.08 -14.37 -11.97
CA PHE A 133 -27.30 -14.60 -11.21
C PHE A 133 -28.47 -13.99 -11.99
N THR A 134 -29.44 -14.83 -12.37
CA THR A 134 -30.82 -14.45 -12.71
C THR A 134 -31.48 -13.65 -11.61
#